data_AF-A0A6B3I6H1-F1
#
_entry.id   AF-A0A6B3I6H1-F1
#
_cell.length_a   1.000
_cell.length_b   1.000
_cell.length_c   1.000
_cell.angle_alpha   90.00
_cell.angle_beta   90.00
_cell.angle_gamma   90.00
#
_symmetry.space_group_name_H-M   'P 1'
#
loop_
_entity.id
_entity.type
_entity.pdbx_description
1 polymer ?
#
loop_
_entity_poly.entity_id
_entity_poly.type
_entity_poly.pdbx_seq_one_letter_code
_entity_poly.pdbx_strand_id
1 'polypeptide(L)'
;MSTSAHSPAKSVMPTATAVREGGQVTDQLVQANSTYAEDFRDPGMDARPVLQVAIVACMDARLDLHAALGLELGDCHTIRNAGGVVTDDVIRSLT
;
A
#
# COMPACT_ATOMS: atom_id res chain seq x y z
N MET A 1 -23.36 6.84 5.28
CA MET A 1 -22.78 6.22 6.49
C MET A 1 -21.29 6.09 6.22
N SER A 2 -20.50 7.09 6.60
CA SER A 2 -19.05 7.08 6.38
C SER A 2 -18.39 6.20 7.44
N THR A 3 -17.99 4.98 7.06
CA THR A 3 -17.12 4.13 7.87
C THR A 3 -15.69 4.51 7.53
N SER A 4 -15.18 5.57 8.15
CA SER A 4 -13.76 5.91 8.09
C SER A 4 -12.99 4.77 8.72
N ALA A 5 -12.35 3.96 7.89
CA ALA A 5 -11.45 2.92 8.32
C ALA A 5 -10.04 3.50 8.22
N HIS A 6 -9.42 3.66 9.39
CA HIS A 6 -8.02 4.05 9.61
C HIS A 6 -7.78 5.51 9.97
N SER A 7 -7.59 5.74 11.27
CA SER A 7 -6.76 6.83 11.78
C SER A 7 -5.34 6.58 11.26
N PRO A 8 -4.57 7.59 10.80
CA PRO A 8 -3.26 7.35 10.22
C PRO A 8 -2.39 6.73 11.31
N ALA A 9 -2.09 5.44 11.21
CA ALA A 9 -1.07 4.82 12.03
C ALA A 9 0.17 5.69 11.87
N LYS A 10 0.58 6.37 12.95
CA LYS A 10 1.82 7.15 12.95
C LYS A 10 2.90 6.21 12.43
N SER A 11 3.43 6.49 11.24
CA SER A 11 4.46 5.64 10.65
C SER A 11 5.68 5.73 11.56
N VAL A 12 5.86 4.76 12.45
CA VAL A 12 7.12 4.58 13.13
C VAL A 12 8.01 3.88 12.11
N MET A 13 8.49 4.65 11.14
CA MET A 13 9.50 4.18 10.22
C MET A 13 10.73 3.83 11.06
N PRO A 14 11.30 2.63 10.92
CA PRO A 14 12.64 2.39 11.43
C PRO A 14 13.56 3.41 10.76
N THR A 15 14.32 4.17 11.55
CA THR A 15 15.37 5.05 11.01
C THR A 15 16.28 4.21 10.12
N ALA A 16 16.72 4.75 8.97
CA ALA A 16 17.58 4.04 8.00
C ALA A 16 18.83 3.37 8.63
N THR A 17 19.25 3.84 9.81
CA THR A 17 20.30 3.26 10.64
C THR A 17 19.95 1.87 11.20
N ALA A 18 18.71 1.63 11.63
CA ALA A 18 18.26 0.35 12.18
C ALA A 18 18.17 -0.76 11.11
N VAL A 19 17.99 -0.39 9.85
CA VAL A 19 17.99 -1.33 8.70
C VAL A 19 19.38 -1.96 8.48
N ARG A 20 20.44 -1.35 9.03
CA ARG A 20 21.84 -1.78 8.83
C ARG A 20 22.38 -2.69 9.93
N GLU A 21 21.65 -2.86 11.03
CA GLU A 21 22.08 -3.64 12.19
C GLU A 21 21.53 -5.08 12.12
N GLY A 22 22.17 -5.92 11.31
CA GLY A 22 22.26 -7.38 11.52
C GLY A 22 21.10 -8.30 11.11
N GLY A 23 19.87 -7.81 10.92
CA GLY A 23 18.74 -8.61 10.41
C GLY A 23 18.51 -8.45 8.90
N GLN A 24 17.90 -9.43 8.22
CA GLN A 24 17.49 -9.21 6.83
C GLN A 24 16.35 -8.20 6.80
N VAL A 25 16.34 -7.28 5.82
CA VAL A 25 15.28 -6.27 5.66
C VAL A 25 13.89 -6.94 5.62
N THR A 26 13.79 -8.11 5.00
CA THR A 26 12.58 -8.92 4.99
C THR A 26 12.07 -9.26 6.39
N ASP A 27 12.96 -9.63 7.32
CA ASP A 27 12.58 -9.97 8.70
C ASP A 27 12.00 -8.74 9.40
N GLN A 28 12.56 -7.55 9.14
CA GLN A 28 12.06 -6.29 9.68
C GLN A 28 10.67 -5.93 9.14
N LEU A 29 10.43 -6.18 7.84
CA LEU A 29 9.11 -5.98 7.23
C LEU A 29 8.07 -6.94 7.80
N VAL A 30 8.45 -8.20 8.05
CA VAL A 30 7.58 -9.18 8.71
C VAL A 30 7.22 -8.72 10.12
N GLN A 31 8.21 -8.25 10.89
CA GLN A 31 7.97 -7.72 12.23
C GLN A 31 7.06 -6.48 12.23
N ALA A 32 7.28 -5.54 11.30
CA ALA A 32 6.42 -4.37 11.15
C ALA A 32 4.97 -4.75 10.79
N ASN A 33 4.79 -5.77 9.94
CA ASN A 33 3.47 -6.30 9.61
C ASN A 33 2.78 -6.93 10.83
N SER A 34 3.52 -7.64 11.70
CA SER A 34 2.94 -8.19 12.94
C SER A 34 2.31 -7.11 13.80
N THR A 35 3.00 -5.97 13.99
CA THR A 35 2.44 -4.83 14.73
C THR A 35 1.25 -4.20 14.01
N TYR A 36 1.32 -4.02 12.69
CA TYR A 36 0.18 -3.51 11.90
C TYR A 36 -1.07 -4.40 12.05
N ALA A 37 -0.89 -5.72 12.04
CA ALA A 37 -1.99 -6.68 12.10
C ALA A 37 -2.73 -6.69 13.45
N GLU A 38 -2.07 -6.34 14.56
CA GLU A 38 -2.70 -6.24 15.89
C GLU A 38 -3.80 -5.17 15.91
N ASP A 39 -3.52 -4.03 15.27
CA ASP A 39 -4.41 -2.87 15.19
C ASP A 39 -5.34 -2.90 13.97
N PHE A 40 -5.03 -3.71 12.96
CA PHE A 40 -5.86 -3.80 11.76
C PHE A 40 -7.27 -4.29 12.11
N ARG A 41 -8.26 -3.57 11.57
CA ARG A 41 -9.67 -3.95 11.66
C ARG A 41 -10.21 -3.93 10.25
N ASP A 42 -10.61 -5.11 9.76
CA ASP A 42 -11.33 -5.21 8.49
C ASP A 42 -12.67 -4.49 8.64
N PRO A 43 -12.91 -3.39 7.90
CA PRO A 43 -14.18 -2.68 7.94
C PRO A 43 -15.30 -3.42 7.18
N GLY A 44 -15.06 -4.64 6.70
CA GLY A 44 -15.99 -5.40 5.87
C GLY A 44 -15.96 -4.98 4.41
N MET A 45 -14.77 -4.65 3.89
CA MET A 45 -14.61 -4.21 2.51
C MET A 45 -14.71 -5.39 1.53
N ASP A 46 -15.45 -5.19 0.44
CA ASP A 46 -15.40 -6.07 -0.73
C ASP A 46 -14.05 -5.91 -1.45
N ALA A 47 -13.68 -6.88 -2.28
CA ALA A 47 -12.53 -6.81 -3.17
C ALA A 47 -12.70 -5.72 -4.27
N ARG A 48 -13.93 -5.22 -4.49
CA ARG A 48 -14.22 -4.14 -5.42
C ARG A 48 -13.83 -2.78 -4.82
N PRO A 49 -13.12 -1.92 -5.57
CA PRO A 49 -12.68 -0.64 -5.06
C PRO A 49 -13.86 0.33 -4.92
N VAL A 50 -13.89 1.11 -3.83
CA VAL A 50 -14.99 2.03 -3.48
C VAL A 50 -15.22 3.07 -4.58
N LEU A 51 -14.14 3.65 -5.12
CA LEU A 51 -14.22 4.67 -6.17
C LEU A 51 -14.35 4.08 -7.57
N GLN A 52 -14.34 2.75 -7.72
CA GLN A 52 -14.44 2.05 -9.00
C GLN A 52 -13.33 2.45 -9.99
N VAL A 53 -12.12 2.70 -9.50
CA VAL A 53 -10.95 3.07 -10.31
C VAL A 53 -9.78 2.13 -10.12
N ALA A 54 -8.95 2.01 -11.16
CA ALA A 54 -7.65 1.37 -11.12
C ALA A 54 -6.56 2.38 -11.51
N ILE A 55 -5.44 2.37 -10.80
CA ILE A 55 -4.31 3.28 -11.02
C ILE A 55 -3.09 2.47 -11.44
N VAL A 56 -2.52 2.84 -12.59
CA VAL A 56 -1.25 2.30 -13.09
C VAL A 56 -0.14 3.31 -12.80
N ALA A 57 0.89 2.91 -12.07
CA ALA A 57 1.98 3.81 -11.65
C ALA A 57 3.37 3.14 -11.65
N CYS A 58 4.43 3.94 -11.54
CA CYS A 58 5.80 3.42 -11.45
C CYS A 58 6.06 2.79 -10.06
N MET A 59 6.94 1.79 -9.96
CA MET A 59 7.41 1.19 -8.71
C MET A 59 8.42 2.06 -7.92
N ASP A 60 8.63 3.31 -8.32
CA ASP A 60 9.57 4.24 -7.67
C ASP A 60 9.27 4.36 -6.16
N ALA A 61 10.29 4.11 -5.33
CA ALA A 61 10.17 4.13 -3.87
C ALA A 61 9.86 5.52 -3.30
N ARG A 62 10.01 6.59 -4.09
CA ARG A 62 9.70 7.97 -3.71
C ARG A 62 8.23 8.33 -3.97
N LEU A 63 7.50 7.49 -4.69
CA LEU A 63 6.09 7.73 -5.00
C LEU A 63 5.20 7.12 -3.91
N ASP A 64 4.75 7.98 -2.98
CA ASP A 64 3.63 7.69 -2.08
C ASP A 64 2.31 7.95 -2.80
N LEU A 65 1.81 6.92 -3.49
CA LEU A 65 0.64 7.00 -4.36
C LEU A 65 -0.63 7.40 -3.60
N HIS A 66 -0.86 6.81 -2.42
CA HIS A 66 -2.07 7.04 -1.65
C HIS A 66 -2.10 8.48 -1.12
N ALA A 67 -0.99 8.95 -0.55
CA ALA A 67 -0.92 10.33 -0.06
C ALA A 67 -1.01 11.35 -1.20
N ALA A 68 -0.36 11.09 -2.34
CA ALA A 68 -0.37 12.01 -3.48
C ALA A 68 -1.78 12.22 -4.08
N LEU A 69 -2.65 11.21 -4.00
CA LEU A 69 -3.99 11.23 -4.59
C LEU A 69 -5.11 11.34 -3.56
N GLY A 70 -4.79 11.35 -2.25
CA GLY A 70 -5.78 11.42 -1.18
C GLY A 70 -6.64 10.15 -1.06
N LEU A 71 -6.04 8.98 -1.26
CA LEU A 71 -6.74 7.68 -1.28
C LEU A 71 -6.70 7.01 0.09
N GLU A 72 -7.85 6.54 0.54
CA GLU A 72 -8.01 5.68 1.71
C GLU A 72 -7.88 4.18 1.34
N LEU A 73 -7.82 3.33 2.36
CA LEU A 73 -7.81 1.88 2.17
C LEU A 73 -9.09 1.45 1.44
N GLY A 74 -8.95 0.75 0.31
CA GLY A 74 -10.07 0.23 -0.48
C GLY A 74 -10.57 1.15 -1.59
N ASP A 75 -10.07 2.39 -1.71
CA ASP A 75 -10.56 3.34 -2.71
C ASP A 75 -10.31 2.91 -4.16
N CYS A 76 -9.17 2.29 -4.43
CA CYS A 76 -8.74 1.95 -5.78
C CYS A 76 -8.00 0.61 -5.85
N HIS A 77 -7.92 0.05 -7.06
CA HIS A 77 -6.89 -0.95 -7.38
C HIS A 77 -5.58 -0.27 -7.78
N THR A 78 -4.46 -0.78 -7.27
CA THR A 78 -3.13 -0.23 -7.54
C THR A 78 -2.29 -1.25 -8.31
N ILE A 79 -1.83 -0.87 -9.50
CA ILE A 79 -0.97 -1.68 -10.38
C ILE A 79 0.35 -0.94 -10.57
N ARG A 80 1.49 -1.55 -10.22
CA ARG A 80 2.80 -0.89 -10.29
C ARG A 80 3.86 -1.74 -10.98
N ASN A 81 4.66 -1.12 -11.85
CA ASN A 81 5.83 -1.74 -12.48
C ASN A 81 6.94 -0.70 -12.76
N ALA A 82 8.06 -1.13 -13.35
CA ALA A 82 9.13 -0.23 -13.74
C ALA A 82 8.66 0.77 -14.81
N GLY A 83 8.60 2.06 -14.44
CA GLY A 83 8.20 3.15 -15.34
C GLY A 83 6.69 3.39 -15.45
N GLY A 84 5.83 2.57 -14.83
CA GLY A 84 4.38 2.69 -14.98
C GLY A 84 3.92 2.40 -16.42
N VAL A 85 4.65 1.51 -17.09
CA VAL A 85 4.44 1.20 -18.50
C VAL A 85 3.22 0.30 -18.64
N VAL A 86 2.34 0.61 -19.60
CA VAL A 86 1.19 -0.23 -19.94
C VAL A 86 1.67 -1.45 -20.74
N THR A 87 2.05 -2.50 -20.03
CA THR A 87 2.42 -3.80 -20.60
C THR A 87 1.21 -4.71 -20.73
N ASP A 88 1.37 -5.86 -21.39
CA ASP A 88 0.32 -6.89 -21.45
C ASP A 88 -0.12 -7.36 -20.05
N ASP A 89 0.78 -7.33 -19.06
CA ASP A 89 0.46 -7.68 -17.68
C ASP A 89 -0.45 -6.63 -17.02
N VAL A 90 -0.26 -5.35 -17.36
CA VAL A 90 -1.17 -4.28 -16.94
C VAL A 90 -2.52 -4.43 -17.62
N ILE A 91 -2.54 -4.69 -18.94
CA ILE A 91 -3.79 -4.90 -19.68
C ILE A 91 -4.57 -6.08 -19.10
N ARG A 92 -3.91 -7.23 -18.88
CA ARG A 92 -4.49 -8.41 -18.21
C ARG A 92 -5.07 -8.09 -16.83
N SER A 93 -4.48 -7.15 -16.11
CA SER A 93 -4.93 -6.75 -14.77
C SER A 93 -6.12 -5.78 -14.81
N LEU A 94 -6.37 -5.12 -15.94
CA LEU A 94 -7.47 -4.16 -16.13
C LEU A 94 -8.74 -4.79 -16.75
N THR A 95 -8.64 -6.03 -17.26
CA THR A 95 -9.70 -6.75 -17.98
C THR A 95 -10.19 -7.96 -17.21
#